data_AF-A0A533T2K2-F1
#
_entry.id   AF-A0A533T2K2-F1
#
_cell.length_a   1.000
_cell.length_b   1.000
_cell.length_c   1.000
_cell.angle_alpha   90.00
_cell.angle_beta   90.00
_cell.angle_gamma   90.00
#
_symmetry.space_group_name_H-M   'P 1'
#
loop_
_entity.id
_entity.type
_entity.pdbx_description
1 polymer ?
#
loop_
_entity_poly.entity_id
_entity_poly.type
_entity_poly.pdbx_seq_one_letter_code
_entity_poly.pdbx_strand_id
1 'polypeptide(L)'
;MNNSSRFLSVAALNMMLAGNAAYAHNIPSMITGEAKLKAGKNKEAIADFTKAIENSPKLRSDDLSKAYYSRAVAERAIGAVVAARADFEKSIEVDPTPLDAQGFKNRALAKSYLGDTQGAASDFKRAGSFGDNSVTEEINSKG
;
A
#
# COMPACT_ATOMS: atom_id res chain seq x y z
N MET A 1 4.25 -24.29 -36.85
CA MET A 1 3.17 -23.42 -36.34
C MET A 1 2.24 -24.30 -35.52
N ASN A 2 2.25 -24.21 -34.18
CA ASN A 2 1.33 -24.95 -33.32
C ASN A 2 0.59 -23.95 -32.42
N ASN A 3 -0.69 -23.74 -32.73
CA ASN A 3 -1.63 -22.95 -31.94
C ASN A 3 -1.88 -23.66 -30.60
N SER A 4 -1.08 -23.31 -29.60
CA SER A 4 -1.33 -23.69 -28.21
C SER A 4 -2.39 -22.75 -27.63
N SER A 5 -3.64 -22.95 -28.02
CA SER A 5 -4.79 -22.28 -27.39
C SER A 5 -4.94 -22.81 -25.97
N ARG A 6 -4.41 -22.05 -25.02
CA ARG A 6 -4.50 -22.32 -23.57
C ARG A 6 -5.97 -22.28 -23.13
N PHE A 7 -6.58 -23.44 -22.96
CA PHE A 7 -7.84 -23.54 -22.22
C PHE A 7 -7.54 -23.29 -20.73
N LEU A 8 -7.86 -22.10 -20.24
CA LEU A 8 -7.89 -21.85 -18.81
C LEU A 8 -8.96 -22.77 -18.19
N SER A 9 -8.59 -23.49 -17.14
CA SER A 9 -9.54 -24.37 -16.43
C SER A 9 -10.70 -23.55 -15.87
N VAL A 10 -11.86 -24.17 -15.68
CA VAL A 10 -13.01 -23.53 -15.02
C VAL A 10 -12.63 -22.99 -13.63
N ALA A 11 -11.66 -23.62 -12.95
CA ALA A 11 -11.07 -23.11 -11.72
C ALA A 11 -10.27 -21.80 -11.92
N ALA A 12 -9.45 -21.71 -12.97
CA ALA A 12 -8.71 -20.48 -13.31
C ALA A 12 -9.65 -19.36 -13.77
N LEU A 13 -10.70 -19.68 -14.51
CA LEU A 13 -11.73 -18.73 -14.92
C LEU A 13 -12.57 -18.24 -13.74
N ASN A 14 -12.92 -19.14 -12.80
CA ASN A 14 -13.58 -18.77 -11.55
C ASN A 14 -12.68 -17.93 -10.64
N MET A 15 -11.35 -18.17 -10.61
CA MET A 15 -10.40 -17.29 -9.93
C MET A 15 -10.28 -15.92 -10.60
N MET A 16 -10.32 -15.84 -11.93
CA MET A 16 -10.34 -14.55 -12.66
C MET A 16 -11.65 -13.78 -12.47
N LEU A 17 -12.79 -14.46 -12.47
CA LEU A 17 -14.11 -13.85 -12.24
C LEU A 17 -14.33 -13.46 -10.76
N ALA A 18 -13.90 -14.30 -9.82
CA ALA A 18 -13.87 -13.95 -8.39
C ALA A 18 -12.88 -12.81 -8.09
N GLY A 19 -11.83 -12.68 -8.91
CA GLY A 19 -10.87 -11.58 -8.90
C GLY A 19 -11.47 -10.21 -9.28
N ASN A 20 -12.63 -10.16 -9.94
CA ASN A 20 -13.26 -8.90 -10.34
C ASN A 20 -14.51 -8.52 -9.54
N ALA A 21 -15.24 -9.49 -8.97
CA ALA A 21 -16.49 -9.21 -8.27
C ALA A 21 -16.37 -9.15 -6.73
N ALA A 22 -15.37 -9.83 -6.13
CA ALA A 22 -15.13 -9.76 -4.68
C ALA A 22 -14.24 -8.56 -4.25
N TYR A 23 -13.64 -7.88 -5.22
CA TYR A 23 -12.62 -6.84 -5.05
C TYR A 23 -13.18 -5.43 -4.80
N ALA A 24 -14.47 -5.20 -5.05
CA ALA A 24 -15.03 -3.85 -5.07
C ALA A 24 -15.54 -3.32 -3.71
N HIS A 25 -15.42 -4.07 -2.60
CA HIS A 25 -16.18 -3.77 -1.38
C HIS A 25 -15.42 -3.09 -0.23
N ASN A 26 -14.20 -2.59 -0.44
CA ASN A 26 -13.49 -1.87 0.63
C ASN A 26 -12.71 -0.62 0.16
N ILE A 27 -12.81 -0.31 -1.13
CA ILE A 27 -12.32 0.95 -1.72
C ILE A 27 -12.97 2.19 -1.06
N PRO A 28 -14.27 2.20 -0.68
CA PRO A 28 -14.87 3.41 -0.10
C PRO A 28 -14.16 3.89 1.17
N SER A 29 -13.88 2.99 2.13
CA SER A 29 -13.20 3.35 3.39
C SER A 29 -11.77 3.84 3.16
N MET A 30 -11.05 3.23 2.20
CA MET A 30 -9.73 3.71 1.80
C MET A 30 -9.79 5.10 1.16
N ILE A 31 -10.71 5.32 0.22
CA ILE A 31 -10.90 6.61 -0.46
C ILE A 31 -11.32 7.70 0.53
N THR A 32 -12.28 7.42 1.41
CA THR A 32 -12.74 8.40 2.40
C THR A 32 -11.65 8.68 3.43
N GLY A 33 -10.90 7.67 3.86
CA GLY A 33 -9.73 7.81 4.72
C GLY A 33 -8.67 8.71 4.09
N GLU A 34 -8.31 8.49 2.83
CA GLU A 34 -7.36 9.33 2.09
C GLU A 34 -7.84 10.77 1.95
N ALA A 35 -9.13 10.98 1.61
CA ALA A 35 -9.70 12.31 1.50
C ALA A 35 -9.67 13.06 2.85
N LYS A 36 -10.00 12.37 3.95
CA LYS A 36 -9.94 12.91 5.30
C LYS A 36 -8.51 13.21 5.74
N LEU A 37 -7.56 12.35 5.40
CA LEU A 37 -6.13 12.56 5.68
C LEU A 37 -5.63 13.82 4.98
N LYS A 38 -5.94 13.99 3.69
CA LYS A 38 -5.63 15.21 2.92
C LYS A 38 -6.29 16.46 3.51
N ALA A 39 -7.48 16.32 4.09
CA ALA A 39 -8.18 17.40 4.78
C ALA A 39 -7.71 17.64 6.23
N GLY A 40 -6.68 16.93 6.72
CA GLY A 40 -6.18 17.04 8.09
C GLY A 40 -7.11 16.47 9.16
N LYS A 41 -8.19 15.78 8.77
CA LYS A 41 -9.15 15.11 9.67
C LYS A 41 -8.60 13.77 10.15
N ASN A 42 -7.44 13.83 10.81
CA ASN A 42 -6.61 12.67 11.08
C ASN A 42 -7.34 11.60 11.92
N LYS A 43 -8.11 11.99 12.94
CA LYS A 43 -8.89 11.04 13.75
C LYS A 43 -9.97 10.30 12.93
N GLU A 44 -10.64 11.01 12.03
CA GLU A 44 -11.64 10.40 11.14
C GLU A 44 -10.97 9.50 10.10
N ALA A 45 -9.80 9.89 9.59
CA ALA A 45 -9.01 9.08 8.67
C ALA A 45 -8.54 7.77 9.32
N ILE A 46 -8.08 7.81 10.58
CA ILE A 46 -7.71 6.62 11.36
C ILE A 46 -8.89 5.65 11.47
N ALA A 47 -10.09 6.17 11.77
CA ALA A 47 -11.28 5.33 11.89
C ALA A 47 -11.63 4.65 10.55
N ASP A 48 -11.51 5.36 9.44
CA ASP A 48 -11.77 4.82 8.10
C ASP A 48 -10.73 3.79 7.68
N PHE A 49 -9.44 4.04 7.92
CA PHE A 49 -8.38 3.06 7.64
C PHE A 49 -8.48 1.84 8.55
N THR A 50 -8.90 2.00 9.81
CA THR A 50 -9.14 0.87 10.72
C THR A 50 -10.25 -0.02 10.17
N LYS A 51 -11.37 0.56 9.70
CA LYS A 51 -12.44 -0.21 9.04
C LYS A 51 -11.94 -0.90 7.77
N ALA A 52 -11.08 -0.24 6.99
CA ALA A 52 -10.48 -0.86 5.81
C ALA A 52 -9.64 -2.09 6.21
N ILE A 53 -8.80 -1.96 7.23
CA ILE A 53 -7.95 -3.04 7.75
C ILE A 53 -8.79 -4.16 8.39
N GLU A 54 -9.83 -3.89 9.16
CA GLU A 54 -10.66 -4.93 9.78
C GLU A 54 -11.36 -5.82 8.73
N ASN A 55 -11.67 -5.24 7.58
CA ASN A 55 -12.22 -5.94 6.42
C ASN A 55 -11.13 -6.61 5.54
N SER A 56 -9.94 -6.84 6.10
CA SER A 56 -8.73 -7.43 5.48
C SER A 56 -8.94 -8.70 4.63
N PRO A 57 -9.86 -9.65 4.92
CA PRO A 57 -9.97 -10.88 4.12
C PRO A 57 -10.25 -10.67 2.62
N LYS A 58 -10.54 -9.43 2.21
CA LYS A 58 -10.83 -9.04 0.83
C LYS A 58 -9.80 -8.08 0.22
N LEU A 59 -8.79 -7.62 0.98
CA LEU A 59 -7.78 -6.69 0.47
C LEU A 59 -6.61 -7.47 -0.14
N ARG A 60 -6.06 -6.93 -1.23
CA ARG A 60 -4.75 -7.37 -1.73
C ARG A 60 -3.66 -6.94 -0.74
N SER A 61 -2.49 -7.60 -0.78
CA SER A 61 -1.35 -7.26 0.08
C SER A 61 -0.89 -5.81 -0.11
N ASP A 62 -0.95 -5.28 -1.33
CA ASP A 62 -0.62 -3.88 -1.67
C ASP A 62 -1.61 -2.89 -1.05
N ASP A 63 -2.91 -3.16 -1.12
CA ASP A 63 -3.94 -2.32 -0.49
C ASP A 63 -3.84 -2.33 1.03
N LEU A 64 -3.61 -3.51 1.61
CA LEU A 64 -3.46 -3.67 3.05
C LEU A 64 -2.19 -2.98 3.57
N SER A 65 -1.07 -3.11 2.85
CA SER A 65 0.17 -2.38 3.13
C SER A 65 -0.06 -0.85 3.10
N LYS A 66 -0.80 -0.36 2.08
CA LYS A 66 -1.18 1.05 1.96
C LYS A 66 -2.08 1.52 3.09
N ALA A 67 -3.03 0.70 3.54
CA ALA A 67 -3.94 1.02 4.63
C ALA A 67 -3.19 1.23 5.95
N TYR A 68 -2.28 0.30 6.29
CA TYR A 68 -1.39 0.44 7.46
C TYR A 68 -0.51 1.69 7.35
N TYR A 69 0.14 1.90 6.20
CA TYR A 69 0.96 3.11 5.98
C TYR A 69 0.14 4.40 6.18
N SER A 70 -1.06 4.47 5.59
CA SER A 70 -1.89 5.69 5.64
C SER A 70 -2.46 5.94 7.03
N ARG A 71 -2.78 4.89 7.79
CA ARG A 71 -3.18 5.00 9.19
C ARG A 71 -2.02 5.49 10.06
N ALA A 72 -0.81 4.97 9.86
CA ALA A 72 0.39 5.44 10.56
C ALA A 72 0.66 6.94 10.35
N VAL A 73 0.49 7.44 9.11
CA VAL A 73 0.62 8.87 8.81
C VAL A 73 -0.40 9.70 9.59
N ALA A 74 -1.66 9.25 9.63
CA ALA A 74 -2.72 9.92 10.37
C ALA A 74 -2.48 9.90 11.90
N GLU A 75 -2.01 8.78 12.44
CA GLU A 75 -1.64 8.59 13.85
C GLU A 75 -0.49 9.50 14.26
N ARG A 76 0.55 9.57 13.43
CA ARG A 76 1.67 10.51 13.63
C ARG A 76 1.17 11.95 13.68
N ALA A 77 0.26 12.32 12.79
CA ALA A 77 -0.27 13.68 12.72
C ALA A 77 -1.08 14.10 13.95
N ILE A 78 -1.52 13.15 14.79
CA ILE A 78 -2.15 13.42 16.09
C ILE A 78 -1.22 13.14 17.29
N GLY A 79 0.07 12.86 17.05
CA GLY A 79 1.05 12.58 18.09
C GLY A 79 1.05 11.14 18.62
N ALA A 80 0.28 10.22 18.01
CA ALA A 80 0.24 8.81 18.38
C ALA A 80 1.44 8.03 17.80
N VAL A 81 2.65 8.45 18.16
CA VAL A 81 3.90 7.98 17.56
C VAL A 81 4.14 6.47 17.75
N VAL A 82 3.76 5.92 18.90
CA VAL A 82 3.93 4.48 19.17
C VAL A 82 3.04 3.64 18.25
N ALA A 83 1.78 4.05 18.08
CA ALA A 83 0.85 3.39 17.16
C ALA A 83 1.33 3.51 15.71
N ALA A 84 1.74 4.73 15.31
CA ALA A 84 2.23 4.99 13.96
C ALA A 84 3.44 4.11 13.61
N ARG A 85 4.37 3.93 14.55
CA ARG A 85 5.52 3.05 14.36
C ARG A 85 5.08 1.60 14.11
N ALA A 86 4.18 1.07 14.93
CA ALA A 86 3.69 -0.30 14.79
C ALA A 86 3.01 -0.53 13.43
N ASP A 87 2.23 0.44 12.96
CA ASP A 87 1.59 0.37 11.65
C ASP A 87 2.57 0.51 10.48
N PHE A 88 3.63 1.32 10.60
CA PHE A 88 4.69 1.35 9.60
C PHE A 88 5.41 -0.01 9.52
N GLU A 89 5.71 -0.63 10.65
CA GLU A 89 6.31 -1.97 10.70
C GLU A 89 5.37 -3.00 10.06
N LYS A 90 4.06 -2.92 10.34
CA LYS A 90 3.07 -3.83 9.76
C LYS A 90 2.90 -3.63 8.25
N SER A 91 2.97 -2.40 7.76
CA SER A 91 2.94 -2.08 6.34
C SER A 91 4.06 -2.79 5.57
N ILE A 92 5.25 -2.88 6.16
CA ILE A 92 6.41 -3.58 5.58
C ILE A 92 6.25 -5.10 5.68
N GLU A 93 5.71 -5.61 6.80
CA GLU A 93 5.48 -7.05 7.01
C GLU A 93 4.46 -7.64 6.03
N VAL A 94 3.39 -6.89 5.73
CA VAL A 94 2.29 -7.33 4.85
C VAL A 94 2.72 -7.49 3.40
N ASP A 95 3.62 -6.64 2.92
CA ASP A 95 4.15 -6.74 1.56
C ASP A 95 5.70 -6.72 1.57
N PRO A 96 6.31 -7.86 1.91
CA PRO A 96 7.77 -7.97 1.97
C PRO A 96 8.41 -7.99 0.59
N THR A 97 7.65 -8.17 -0.49
CA THR A 97 8.13 -8.22 -1.89
C THR A 97 7.15 -7.48 -2.79
N PRO A 98 7.30 -6.16 -2.92
CA PRO A 98 6.38 -5.34 -3.68
C PRO A 98 6.28 -5.78 -5.14
N LEU A 99 5.05 -5.89 -5.62
CA LEU A 99 4.77 -6.38 -6.98
C LEU A 99 4.87 -5.27 -8.04
N ASP A 100 4.80 -3.99 -7.64
CA ASP A 100 4.77 -2.83 -8.52
C ASP A 100 5.40 -1.57 -7.89
N ALA A 101 5.41 -0.47 -8.65
CA ALA A 101 5.94 0.83 -8.21
C ALA A 101 5.36 1.33 -6.88
N GLN A 102 4.05 1.17 -6.69
CA GLN A 102 3.33 1.75 -5.55
C GLN A 102 3.66 0.99 -4.26
N GLY A 103 3.76 -0.34 -4.32
CA GLY A 103 4.22 -1.15 -3.19
C GLY A 103 5.66 -0.79 -2.79
N PHE A 104 6.57 -0.64 -3.76
CA PHE A 104 7.95 -0.23 -3.47
C PHE A 104 8.01 1.16 -2.84
N LYS A 105 7.19 2.10 -3.33
CA LYS A 105 7.09 3.46 -2.77
C LYS A 105 6.56 3.46 -1.34
N ASN A 106 5.49 2.74 -1.04
CA ASN A 106 4.93 2.66 0.32
C ASN A 106 5.93 2.06 1.30
N ARG A 107 6.62 0.98 0.90
CA ARG A 107 7.67 0.35 1.70
C ARG A 107 8.86 1.29 1.93
N ALA A 108 9.28 2.01 0.89
CA ALA A 108 10.36 3.00 0.98
C ALA A 108 10.02 4.12 1.96
N LEU A 109 8.80 4.65 1.89
CA LEU A 109 8.31 5.69 2.80
C LEU A 109 8.28 5.16 4.25
N ALA A 110 7.71 3.97 4.49
CA ALA A 110 7.69 3.35 5.81
C ALA A 110 9.11 3.13 6.38
N LYS A 111 10.04 2.61 5.58
CA LYS A 111 11.46 2.49 5.95
C LYS A 111 12.11 3.82 6.25
N SER A 112 11.83 4.86 5.45
CA SER A 112 12.34 6.21 5.69
C SER A 112 11.85 6.75 7.04
N TYR A 113 10.58 6.49 7.39
CA TYR A 113 10.02 6.84 8.70
C TYR A 113 10.68 6.08 9.85
N LEU A 114 11.01 4.80 9.66
CA LEU A 114 11.71 3.97 10.65
C LEU A 114 13.22 4.25 10.72
N GLY A 115 13.74 5.15 9.88
CA GLY A 115 15.17 5.52 9.84
C GLY A 115 16.04 4.61 8.97
N ASP A 116 15.46 3.62 8.28
CA ASP A 116 16.16 2.80 7.29
C ASP A 116 16.28 3.55 5.95
N THR A 117 17.18 4.53 5.93
CA THR A 117 17.41 5.40 4.75
C THR A 117 17.98 4.64 3.57
N GLN A 118 18.87 3.67 3.81
CA GLN A 118 19.48 2.86 2.74
C GLN A 118 18.47 1.89 2.12
N GLY A 119 17.65 1.23 2.93
CA GLY A 119 16.56 0.38 2.45
C GLY A 119 15.49 1.20 1.73
N ALA A 120 15.16 2.39 2.22
CA ALA A 120 14.24 3.30 1.55
C ALA A 120 14.76 3.73 0.16
N ALA A 121 16.02 4.16 0.05
CA ALA A 121 16.62 4.54 -1.23
C ALA A 121 16.63 3.38 -2.25
N SER A 122 16.91 2.17 -1.79
CA SER A 122 16.88 0.96 -2.63
C SER A 122 15.48 0.69 -3.18
N ASP A 123 14.46 0.85 -2.34
CA ASP A 123 13.06 0.63 -2.71
C ASP A 123 12.54 1.73 -3.63
N PHE A 124 12.89 2.99 -3.37
CA PHE A 124 12.59 4.10 -4.27
C PHE A 124 13.21 3.90 -5.65
N LYS A 125 14.48 3.50 -5.74
CA LYS A 125 15.12 3.15 -7.02
C LYS A 125 14.36 2.04 -7.74
N ARG A 126 13.90 1.03 -7.00
CA ARG A 126 13.11 -0.07 -7.58
C ARG A 126 11.75 0.43 -8.07
N ALA A 127 11.06 1.28 -7.32
CA ALA A 127 9.81 1.91 -7.77
C ALA A 127 10.00 2.68 -9.08
N GLY A 128 11.06 3.49 -9.19
CA GLY A 128 11.38 4.23 -10.42
C GLY A 128 11.66 3.34 -11.63
N SER A 129 12.18 2.12 -11.43
CA SER A 129 12.39 1.17 -12.53
C SER A 129 11.11 0.64 -13.19
N PHE A 130 9.95 0.84 -12.54
CA PHE A 130 8.62 0.56 -13.10
C PHE A 130 8.03 1.77 -13.86
N GLY A 131 8.79 2.87 -14.02
CA GLY A 131 8.35 4.08 -14.72
C GLY A 131 7.72 5.15 -13.84
N ASP A 132 7.80 5.02 -12.51
CA ASP A 132 7.35 6.05 -11.58
C ASP A 132 8.39 7.17 -11.45
N ASN A 133 8.21 8.23 -12.25
CA ASN A 133 9.06 9.41 -12.22
C ASN A 133 8.86 10.29 -10.97
N SER A 134 7.84 10.06 -10.15
CA SER A 134 7.66 10.82 -8.89
C SER A 134 8.72 10.48 -7.84
N VAL A 135 9.43 9.38 -8.06
CA VAL A 135 10.41 8.83 -7.12
C VAL A 135 11.81 9.42 -7.32
N THR A 136 12.11 9.93 -8.51
CA THR A 136 13.41 10.55 -8.80
C THR A 136 13.58 11.90 -8.10
N GLU A 137 12.49 12.62 -7.82
CA GLU A 137 12.50 13.87 -7.05
C GLU A 137 12.85 13.64 -5.57
N GLU A 138 12.33 12.56 -4.98
CA GLU A 138 12.53 12.24 -3.57
C GLU A 138 13.96 11.75 -3.28
N ILE A 139 14.57 11.01 -4.22
CA ILE A 139 15.99 10.58 -4.19
C ILE A 139 16.95 11.78 -4.24
N ASN A 140 16.63 12.81 -5.04
CA ASN A 140 17.50 13.97 -5.25
C ASN A 140 17.38 15.06 -4.17
N SER A 141 16.35 15.00 -3.31
CA SER A 141 16.14 15.98 -2.22
C SER A 141 16.90 15.66 -0.92
N LYS A 142 17.60 14.53 -0.86
CA LYS A 142 18.32 14.05 0.34
C LYS A 142 19.82 13.72 0.11
N GLY A 143 20.37 14.11 -1.05
CA GLY A 143 21.81 14.11 -1.32
C GLY A 143 22.42 15.48 -1.03
#